data_AF-A0A2T4UP53-F1
#
_entry.id   AF-A0A2T4UP53-F1
#
_cell.length_a   1.000
_cell.length_b   1.000
_cell.length_c   1.000
_cell.angle_alpha   90.00
_cell.angle_beta   90.00
_cell.angle_gamma   90.00
#
_symmetry.space_group_name_H-M   'P 1'
#
loop_
_entity.id
_entity.type
_entity.pdbx_description
1 polymer ?
#
loop_
_entity_poly.entity_id
_entity_poly.type
_entity_poly.pdbx_seq_one_letter_code
_entity_poly.pdbx_strand_id
1 'polypeptide(L)'
;MTAQDHDDDRPVPTAEPAITSARLTEHNALLHQAAGFVGAGLHISPDDALVVLDREAREQGLDVAQLARDILDRRRSLPSLD
;
A
#
# COMPACT_ATOMS: atom_id res chain seq x y z
N MET A 1 -32.50 -51.18 -0.14
CA MET A 1 -32.62 -49.99 -1.00
C MET A 1 -31.54 -49.02 -0.53
N THR A 2 -30.38 -49.05 -1.16
CA THR A 2 -29.17 -48.29 -0.77
C THR A 2 -29.02 -47.12 -1.74
N ALA A 3 -29.13 -45.89 -1.26
CA ALA A 3 -28.78 -44.67 -1.99
C ALA A 3 -27.75 -43.94 -1.11
N GLN A 4 -26.47 -44.19 -1.34
CA GLN A 4 -25.54 -43.34 -2.11
C GLN A 4 -25.27 -42.00 -1.42
N ASP A 5 -24.30 -42.05 -0.49
CA ASP A 5 -23.34 -40.98 -0.22
C ASP A 5 -22.93 -40.31 -1.54
N HIS A 6 -23.31 -39.04 -1.72
CA HIS A 6 -22.62 -38.13 -2.62
C HIS A 6 -21.75 -37.22 -1.76
N ASP A 7 -20.63 -37.80 -1.34
CA ASP A 7 -19.43 -37.08 -0.97
C ASP A 7 -18.83 -36.54 -2.27
N ASP A 8 -19.24 -35.33 -2.65
CA ASP A 8 -18.52 -34.51 -3.63
C ASP A 8 -18.43 -33.08 -3.08
N ASP A 9 -18.00 -32.96 -1.83
CA ASP A 9 -17.45 -31.72 -1.29
C ASP A 9 -15.98 -31.66 -1.72
N ARG A 10 -15.76 -31.48 -3.03
CA ARG A 10 -14.42 -31.19 -3.53
C ARG A 10 -14.08 -29.75 -3.13
N PRO A 11 -13.08 -29.51 -2.27
CA PRO A 11 -12.62 -28.15 -2.03
C PRO A 11 -12.12 -27.63 -3.37
N VAL A 12 -12.79 -26.61 -3.90
CA VAL A 12 -12.30 -25.86 -5.06
C VAL A 12 -10.90 -25.36 -4.67
N PRO A 13 -9.82 -25.79 -5.34
CA PRO A 13 -8.53 -25.18 -5.09
C PRO A 13 -8.60 -23.76 -5.64
N THR A 14 -8.91 -22.80 -4.77
CA THR A 14 -8.84 -21.36 -5.05
C THR A 14 -7.38 -20.98 -5.24
N ALA A 15 -6.80 -21.40 -6.36
CA ALA A 15 -5.54 -20.91 -6.84
C ALA A 15 -5.80 -19.60 -7.61
N GLU A 16 -6.24 -18.56 -6.90
CA GLU A 16 -6.46 -17.21 -7.42
C GLU A 16 -5.72 -16.18 -6.52
N PRO A 17 -5.39 -14.97 -7.02
CA PRO A 17 -4.09 -14.28 -6.94
C PRO A 17 -3.81 -13.57 -5.61
N ALA A 18 -3.91 -14.28 -4.48
CA ALA A 18 -3.74 -13.71 -3.14
C ALA A 18 -2.42 -12.93 -2.97
N ILE A 19 -1.35 -13.34 -3.66
CA ILE A 19 -0.03 -12.71 -3.57
C ILE A 19 -0.04 -11.29 -4.17
N THR A 20 -0.75 -11.07 -5.28
CA THR A 20 -0.81 -9.75 -5.94
C THR A 20 -1.70 -8.78 -5.15
N SER A 21 -2.85 -9.25 -4.69
CA SER A 21 -3.78 -8.45 -3.88
C SER A 21 -3.21 -8.08 -2.51
N ALA A 22 -2.49 -8.99 -1.85
CA ALA A 22 -1.83 -8.69 -0.58
C ALA A 22 -0.74 -7.63 -0.73
N ARG A 23 0.11 -7.73 -1.76
CA ARG A 23 1.14 -6.72 -2.06
C ARG A 23 0.55 -5.34 -2.39
N LEU A 24 -0.55 -5.29 -3.13
CA LEU A 24 -1.25 -4.03 -3.41
C LEU A 24 -1.82 -3.41 -2.13
N THR A 25 -2.30 -4.25 -1.21
CA THR A 25 -2.85 -3.80 0.08
C THR A 25 -1.76 -3.29 1.01
N GLU A 26 -0.63 -3.98 1.09
CA GLU A 26 0.55 -3.52 1.84
C GLU A 26 1.12 -2.21 1.28
N HIS A 27 1.18 -2.09 -0.04
CA HIS A 27 1.61 -0.87 -0.72
C HIS A 27 0.70 0.31 -0.36
N ASN A 28 -0.62 0.14 -0.46
CA ASN A 28 -1.57 1.19 -0.10
C ASN A 28 -1.51 1.54 1.40
N ALA A 29 -1.35 0.54 2.27
CA ALA A 29 -1.21 0.78 3.71
C ALA A 29 0.03 1.62 4.02
N LEU A 30 1.17 1.31 3.38
CA LEU A 30 2.40 2.08 3.53
C LEU A 30 2.23 3.53 3.08
N LEU A 31 1.59 3.76 1.93
CA LEU A 31 1.34 5.10 1.42
C LEU A 31 0.42 5.90 2.35
N HIS A 32 -0.65 5.29 2.87
CA HIS A 32 -1.52 5.96 3.84
C HIS A 32 -0.82 6.29 5.16
N GLN A 33 0.04 5.40 5.66
CA GLN A 33 0.86 5.65 6.85
C GLN A 33 1.83 6.83 6.62
N ALA A 34 2.53 6.83 5.49
CA ALA A 34 3.44 7.91 5.13
C ALA A 34 2.70 9.23 4.93
N ALA A 35 1.55 9.23 4.26
CA ALA A 35 0.72 10.40 4.06
C ALA A 35 0.24 11.00 5.40
N GLY A 36 -0.18 10.16 6.35
CA GLY A 36 -0.54 10.63 7.70
C GLY A 36 0.64 11.25 8.44
N PHE A 37 1.82 10.62 8.36
CA PHE A 37 3.05 11.15 8.99
C PHE A 37 3.49 12.48 8.37
N VAL A 38 3.55 12.55 7.04
CA VAL A 38 3.94 13.75 6.28
C VAL A 38 2.92 14.86 6.48
N GLY A 39 1.62 14.54 6.38
CA GLY A 39 0.55 15.51 6.60
C GLY A 39 0.60 16.13 7.99
N ALA A 40 0.87 15.34 9.03
CA ALA A 40 1.09 15.85 10.38
C ALA A 40 2.35 16.75 10.48
N GLY A 41 3.45 16.37 9.82
CA GLY A 41 4.68 17.16 9.83
C GLY A 41 4.58 18.49 9.07
N LEU A 42 3.81 18.51 7.98
CA LEU A 42 3.63 19.68 7.11
C LEU A 42 2.34 20.48 7.41
N HIS A 43 1.52 20.04 8.35
CA HIS A 43 0.22 20.63 8.70
C HIS A 43 -0.76 20.71 7.52
N ILE A 44 -0.80 19.66 6.70
CA ILE A 44 -1.71 19.52 5.55
C ILE A 44 -2.57 18.26 5.69
N SER A 45 -3.59 18.13 4.83
CA SER A 45 -4.42 16.93 4.82
C SER A 45 -3.62 15.70 4.33
N PRO A 46 -3.99 14.47 4.73
CA PRO A 46 -3.36 13.26 4.21
C PRO A 46 -3.49 13.12 2.70
N ASP A 47 -4.59 13.59 2.11
CA ASP A 47 -4.80 13.57 0.66
C ASP A 47 -3.82 14.52 -0.05
N ASP A 48 -3.60 15.73 0.48
CA ASP A 48 -2.60 16.66 -0.04
C ASP A 48 -1.17 16.09 0.14
N ALA A 49 -0.92 15.41 1.25
CA ALA A 49 0.37 14.76 1.50
C ALA A 49 0.68 13.64 0.50
N LEU A 50 -0.33 12.92 -0.01
CA LEU A 50 -0.15 11.96 -1.09
C LEU A 50 0.28 12.63 -2.39
N VAL A 51 -0.31 13.80 -2.72
CA VAL A 51 0.08 14.58 -3.90
C VAL A 51 1.53 15.05 -3.78
N VAL A 52 1.93 15.53 -2.61
CA VAL A 52 3.31 15.95 -2.32
C VAL A 52 4.28 14.76 -2.45
N LEU A 53 3.94 13.60 -1.89
CA LEU A 53 4.77 12.39 -2.01
C LEU A 53 4.93 11.92 -3.45
N ASP A 54 3.86 11.90 -4.25
CA ASP A 54 3.92 11.50 -5.65
C ASP A 54 4.74 12.48 -6.49
N ARG A 55 4.57 13.79 -6.26
CA ARG A 55 5.38 14.83 -6.91
C ARG A 55 6.87 14.67 -6.57
N GLU A 56 7.21 14.58 -5.29
CA GLU A 56 8.60 14.45 -4.84
C GLU A 56 9.25 13.17 -5.39
N ALA A 57 8.50 12.05 -5.41
CA ALA A 57 8.98 10.81 -5.99
C ALA A 57 9.31 10.98 -7.47
N ARG A 58 8.47 11.68 -8.25
CA ARG A 58 8.73 11.98 -9.66
C ARG A 58 9.93 12.89 -9.87
N GLU A 59 10.05 13.95 -9.08
CA GLU A 59 11.18 14.90 -9.15
C GLU A 59 12.51 14.20 -8.86
N GLN A 60 12.50 13.20 -7.99
CA GLN A 60 13.68 12.41 -7.64
C GLN A 60 13.87 11.13 -8.48
N GLY A 61 12.94 10.82 -9.38
CA GLY A 61 12.96 9.59 -10.17
C GLY A 61 12.84 8.31 -9.34
N LEU A 62 12.12 8.36 -8.22
CA LEU A 62 11.93 7.26 -7.28
C LEU A 62 10.52 6.67 -7.38
N ASP A 63 10.39 5.43 -6.94
CA ASP A 63 9.09 4.85 -6.64
C ASP A 63 8.49 5.50 -5.37
N VAL A 64 7.21 5.85 -5.41
CA VAL A 64 6.53 6.57 -4.32
C VAL A 64 6.48 5.74 -3.03
N ALA A 65 6.37 4.41 -3.11
CA ALA A 65 6.44 3.56 -1.92
C ALA A 65 7.85 3.44 -1.37
N GLN A 66 8.88 3.47 -2.22
CA GLN A 66 10.27 3.58 -1.75
C GLN A 66 10.50 4.88 -1.00
N LEU A 67 10.03 6.02 -1.53
CA LEU A 67 10.12 7.32 -0.85
C LEU A 67 9.36 7.31 0.49
N ALA A 68 8.13 6.81 0.49
CA ALA A 68 7.30 6.67 1.69
C ALA A 68 8.00 5.85 2.78
N ARG A 69 8.62 4.71 2.39
CA ARG A 69 9.40 3.87 3.31
C ARG A 69 10.58 4.62 3.89
N ASP A 70 11.36 5.29 3.06
CA ASP A 70 12.56 6.02 3.50
C ASP A 70 12.21 7.15 4.47
N ILE A 71 11.09 7.85 4.27
CA ILE A 71 10.60 8.89 5.18
C ILE A 71 10.16 8.27 6.51
N LEU A 72 9.38 7.19 6.50
CA LEU A 72 8.93 6.51 7.72
C LEU A 72 10.09 5.91 8.51
N ASP A 73 11.12 5.39 7.83
CA ASP A 73 12.36 4.90 8.43
C ASP A 73 13.28 6.05 8.90
N ARG A 74 12.89 7.32 8.69
CA ARG A 74 13.67 8.54 9.00
C ARG A 74 15.02 8.59 8.28
N ARG A 75 15.15 7.86 7.18
CA ARG A 75 16.32 7.90 6.29
C ARG A 75 16.28 9.11 5.35
N ARG A 76 15.12 9.76 5.25
CA ARG A 76 14.91 11.03 4.53
C ARG A 76 14.12 12.02 5.37
N SER A 77 14.38 13.30 5.10
CA SER A 77 13.58 14.41 5.60
C SER A 77 12.20 14.46 4.94
N LEU A 78 11.29 15.22 5.54
CA LEU A 78 9.99 15.50 4.94
C LEU A 78 10.15 16.27 3.61
N PRO A 79 9.29 16.01 2.62
CA PRO A 79 9.25 16.76 1.37
C PRO A 79 8.85 18.22 1.61
N SER A 80 9.22 19.09 0.67
CA SER A 80 8.93 20.53 0.73
C SER A 80 7.60 20.85 0.03
N LEU A 81 6.94 21.93 0.45
CA LEU A 81 5.66 22.39 -0.15
C LEU A 81 5.84 23.38 -1.31
N ASP A 82 7.07 23.55 -1.82
CA ASP A 82 7.43 24.60 -2.80
C ASP A 82 6.61 24.55 -4.09
#